data_AF-A0A8B6C764-F1
#
_entry.id   AF-A0A8B6C764-F1
#
_cell.length_a   1.000
_cell.length_b   1.000
_cell.length_c   1.000
_cell.angle_alpha   90.00
_cell.angle_beta   90.00
_cell.angle_gamma   90.00
#
_symmetry.space_group_name_H-M   'P 1'
#
loop_
_entity.id
_entity.type
_entity.pdbx_description
1 polymer ?
#
loop_
_entity_poly.entity_id
_entity_poly.type
_entity_poly.pdbx_seq_one_letter_code
_entity_poly.pdbx_strand_id
1 'polypeptide(L)'
;MAYRSSVHESTGYSPSMLMFGREIELPVDLLYGQPPQISDNITHQYLAKLIPNLWRIHNIAREKMAAASNRQKQQYDHKIYAHQYKVGDVVWVYNPSKAKGKSPKLQCKWTGPYLIIAVFTDLIYKIQKSEFSREIIIHHDRMKPFIGSFDNWLLKSNNKSSVSIFETADESLYTEEPEKENADYVKMPRRSNRHSKPPDRFSS
;
A
#
# COMPACT_ATOMS: atom_id res chain seq x y z
N MET A 1 -15.79 -16.75 -18.04
CA MET A 1 -14.74 -17.72 -18.37
C MET A 1 -13.46 -17.07 -18.91
N ALA A 2 -13.56 -15.91 -19.58
CA ALA A 2 -12.41 -15.18 -20.15
C ALA A 2 -11.20 -15.04 -19.22
N TYR A 3 -11.36 -14.58 -17.98
CA TYR A 3 -10.20 -14.39 -17.09
C TYR A 3 -9.40 -15.66 -16.80
N ARG A 4 -10.04 -16.84 -16.79
CA ARG A 4 -9.36 -18.10 -16.49
C ARG A 4 -8.56 -18.65 -17.67
N SER A 5 -9.00 -18.39 -18.90
CA SER A 5 -8.37 -18.83 -20.14
C SER A 5 -7.49 -17.77 -20.79
N SER A 6 -7.58 -16.51 -20.37
CA SER A 6 -6.72 -15.44 -20.87
C SER A 6 -5.34 -15.53 -20.23
N VAL A 7 -4.31 -15.40 -21.06
CA VAL A 7 -2.92 -15.30 -20.61
C VAL A 7 -2.73 -14.00 -19.84
N HIS A 8 -2.17 -14.09 -18.64
CA HIS A 8 -1.87 -12.92 -17.83
C HIS A 8 -0.43 -12.45 -18.05
N GLU A 9 -0.23 -11.15 -18.32
CA GLU A 9 1.08 -10.60 -18.69
C GLU A 9 2.17 -10.83 -17.62
N SER A 10 1.79 -10.77 -16.34
CA SER A 10 2.77 -10.94 -15.24
C SER A 10 3.24 -12.37 -15.04
N THR A 11 2.43 -13.37 -15.43
CA THR A 11 2.76 -14.80 -15.26
C THR A 11 3.14 -15.46 -16.58
N GLY A 12 2.74 -14.89 -17.73
CA GLY A 12 2.96 -15.43 -19.06
C GLY A 12 2.07 -16.62 -19.42
N TYR A 13 1.20 -17.06 -18.52
CA TYR A 13 0.30 -18.20 -18.70
C TYR A 13 -1.12 -17.86 -18.23
N SER A 14 -2.11 -18.61 -18.73
CA SER A 14 -3.47 -18.54 -18.23
C SER A 14 -3.58 -19.20 -16.85
N PRO A 15 -4.53 -18.76 -16.00
CA PRO A 15 -4.83 -19.45 -14.75
C PRO A 15 -5.19 -20.94 -14.93
N SER A 16 -5.87 -21.31 -16.02
CA SER A 16 -6.18 -22.72 -16.33
C SER A 16 -4.91 -23.55 -16.56
N MET A 17 -3.98 -23.02 -17.36
CA MET A 17 -2.71 -23.67 -17.65
C MET A 17 -1.85 -23.83 -16.38
N LEU A 18 -1.84 -22.81 -15.51
CA LEU A 18 -1.12 -22.87 -14.23
C LEU A 18 -1.73 -23.85 -13.24
N MET A 19 -3.04 -24.06 -13.27
CA MET A 19 -3.72 -24.94 -12.31
C MET A 19 -3.77 -26.39 -12.78
N PHE A 20 -4.01 -26.62 -14.07
CA PHE A 20 -4.30 -27.95 -14.62
C PHE A 20 -3.27 -28.44 -15.64
N GLY A 21 -2.29 -27.60 -16.02
CA GLY A 21 -1.33 -27.93 -17.08
C GLY A 21 -1.97 -28.03 -18.49
N ARG A 22 -3.23 -27.61 -18.63
CA ARG A 22 -4.00 -27.61 -19.88
C ARG A 22 -4.93 -26.41 -19.94
N GLU A 23 -5.26 -25.99 -21.15
CA GLU A 23 -6.28 -24.98 -21.36
C GLU A 23 -7.69 -25.54 -21.19
N ILE A 24 -8.61 -24.70 -20.72
CA ILE A 24 -10.04 -25.05 -20.66
C ILE A 24 -10.66 -24.92 -22.05
N GLU A 25 -11.57 -25.82 -22.37
CA GLU A 25 -12.34 -25.74 -23.62
C GLU A 25 -13.23 -24.50 -23.61
N LEU A 26 -13.09 -23.68 -24.65
CA LEU A 26 -13.89 -22.48 -24.81
C LEU A 26 -15.14 -22.77 -25.66
N PRO A 27 -16.26 -22.06 -25.47
CA PRO A 27 -17.43 -22.22 -26.32
C PRO A 27 -17.14 -21.99 -27.82
N VAL A 28 -16.13 -21.16 -28.13
CA VAL A 28 -15.64 -20.95 -29.51
C VAL A 28 -14.95 -22.20 -30.06
N ASP A 29 -14.24 -22.94 -29.21
CA ASP A 29 -13.56 -24.18 -29.60
C ASP A 29 -14.56 -25.29 -29.95
N LEU A 30 -15.76 -25.27 -29.36
CA LEU A 30 -16.84 -26.19 -29.70
C LEU A 30 -17.43 -25.90 -31.08
N LEU A 31 -17.49 -24.63 -31.48
CA LEU A 31 -18.05 -24.19 -32.76
C LEU A 31 -17.09 -24.42 -33.93
N TYR A 32 -15.79 -24.20 -33.71
CA TYR A 32 -14.77 -24.28 -34.75
C TYR A 32 -13.91 -25.55 -34.69
N GLY A 33 -14.06 -26.35 -33.63
CA GLY A 33 -13.21 -27.51 -33.34
C GLY A 33 -11.84 -27.11 -32.79
N GLN A 34 -11.24 -27.98 -31.98
CA GLN A 34 -9.84 -27.84 -31.57
C GLN A 34 -8.92 -28.57 -32.55
N PRO A 35 -7.68 -28.08 -32.77
CA PRO A 35 -6.68 -28.85 -33.50
C PRO A 35 -6.47 -30.22 -32.83
N PRO A 36 -6.11 -31.27 -33.60
CA PRO A 36 -5.97 -32.61 -33.06
C PRO A 36 -4.93 -32.62 -31.94
N GLN A 37 -5.41 -32.77 -30.71
CA GLN A 37 -4.55 -33.05 -29.57
C GLN A 37 -4.04 -34.47 -29.73
N ILE A 38 -2.73 -34.65 -29.62
CA ILE A 38 -2.12 -35.98 -29.59
C ILE A 38 -2.78 -36.71 -28.42
N SER A 39 -3.66 -37.66 -28.74
CA SER A 39 -4.28 -38.51 -27.74
C SER A 39 -3.17 -39.38 -27.16
N ASP A 40 -2.64 -38.95 -26.01
CA ASP A 40 -1.86 -39.82 -25.13
C ASP A 40 -2.83 -40.90 -24.63
N ASN A 41 -3.09 -41.92 -25.46
CA ASN A 41 -4.05 -43.01 -25.27
C ASN A 41 -3.71 -43.93 -24.07
N ILE A 42 -2.75 -43.53 -23.22
CA ILE A 42 -2.30 -44.27 -22.04
C ILE A 42 -2.23 -43.27 -20.87
N THR A 43 -3.14 -43.41 -19.91
CA THR A 43 -3.27 -42.58 -18.69
C THR A 43 -1.94 -42.40 -17.95
N HIS A 44 -1.10 -43.44 -17.95
CA HIS A 44 0.22 -43.43 -17.31
C HIS A 44 1.25 -42.54 -18.03
N GLN A 45 1.23 -42.48 -19.37
CA GLN A 45 2.14 -41.62 -20.14
C GLN A 45 1.76 -40.14 -20.03
N TYR A 46 0.46 -39.84 -19.95
CA TYR A 46 -0.03 -38.48 -19.76
C TYR A 46 0.42 -37.92 -18.40
N LEU A 47 0.21 -38.66 -17.31
CA LEU A 47 0.64 -38.23 -15.96
C LEU A 47 2.16 -38.03 -15.88
N ALA A 48 2.93 -38.90 -16.53
CA ALA A 48 4.39 -38.79 -16.60
C ALA A 48 4.87 -37.51 -17.31
N LYS A 49 4.10 -36.97 -18.27
CA LYS A 49 4.40 -35.69 -18.93
C LYS A 49 3.81 -34.49 -18.19
N LEU A 50 2.66 -34.65 -17.53
CA LEU A 50 1.93 -33.56 -16.88
C LEU A 50 2.74 -32.95 -15.72
N ILE A 51 3.26 -33.78 -14.82
CA ILE A 51 4.03 -33.33 -13.65
C ILE A 51 5.23 -32.47 -14.07
N PRO A 52 6.17 -32.93 -14.92
CA PRO A 52 7.33 -32.13 -15.30
C PRO A 52 6.93 -30.86 -16.08
N ASN A 53 5.87 -30.92 -16.87
CA ASN A 53 5.34 -29.73 -17.55
C ASN A 53 4.83 -28.68 -16.55
N LEU A 54 4.08 -29.09 -15.53
CA LEU A 54 3.56 -28.19 -14.52
C LEU A 54 4.69 -27.54 -13.72
N TRP A 55 5.71 -28.31 -13.33
CA TRP A 55 6.94 -27.80 -12.71
C TRP A 55 7.61 -26.74 -13.58
N ARG A 56 7.78 -27.02 -14.87
CA ARG A 56 8.37 -26.08 -15.84
C ARG A 56 7.55 -24.79 -15.95
N ILE A 57 6.23 -24.90 -16.10
CA ILE A 57 5.31 -23.76 -16.20
C ILE A 57 5.39 -22.89 -14.94
N HIS A 58 5.34 -23.48 -13.75
CA HIS A 58 5.45 -22.73 -12.49
C HIS A 58 6.81 -22.08 -12.28
N ASN A 59 7.89 -22.71 -12.76
CA ASN A 59 9.22 -22.10 -12.67
C ASN A 59 9.30 -20.84 -13.54
N ILE A 60 8.88 -20.94 -14.80
CA ILE A 60 8.81 -19.80 -15.72
C ILE A 60 7.89 -18.70 -15.17
N ALA A 61 6.73 -19.08 -14.64
CA ALA A 61 5.79 -18.11 -14.06
C ALA A 61 6.40 -17.37 -12.87
N ARG A 62 7.14 -18.05 -11.98
CA ARG A 62 7.86 -17.40 -10.87
C ARG A 62 8.92 -16.43 -11.36
N GLU A 63 9.72 -16.80 -12.35
CA GLU A 63 10.73 -15.92 -12.95
C GLU A 63 10.09 -14.67 -13.56
N LYS A 64 9.00 -14.84 -14.32
CA LYS A 64 8.24 -13.73 -14.92
C LYS A 64 7.62 -12.83 -13.85
N MET A 65 7.04 -13.42 -12.81
CA MET A 65 6.48 -12.65 -11.69
C MET A 65 7.54 -11.85 -10.95
N ALA A 66 8.74 -12.42 -10.73
CA ALA A 66 9.85 -11.71 -10.11
C ALA A 66 10.31 -10.52 -10.98
N ALA A 67 10.47 -10.74 -12.29
CA ALA A 67 10.81 -9.67 -13.23
C ALA A 67 9.73 -8.57 -13.30
N ALA A 68 8.46 -8.95 -13.37
CA ALA A 68 7.33 -8.03 -13.37
C ALA A 68 7.25 -7.23 -12.08
N SER A 69 7.46 -7.87 -10.93
CA SER A 69 7.53 -7.22 -9.61
C SER A 69 8.68 -6.20 -9.56
N ASN A 70 9.86 -6.57 -10.04
CA ASN A 70 11.01 -5.65 -10.11
C ASN A 70 10.74 -4.45 -11.02
N ARG A 71 10.16 -4.67 -12.20
CA ARG A 71 9.76 -3.58 -13.11
C ARG A 71 8.73 -2.67 -12.46
N GLN A 72 7.72 -3.24 -11.82
CA GLN A 72 6.69 -2.48 -11.12
C GLN A 72 7.29 -1.67 -9.97
N LYS A 73 8.22 -2.24 -9.20
CA LYS A 73 8.96 -1.55 -8.15
C LYS A 73 9.77 -0.37 -8.68
N GLN A 74 10.56 -0.57 -9.74
CA GLN A 74 11.35 0.53 -10.34
C GLN A 74 10.47 1.68 -10.85
N GLN A 75 9.39 1.36 -11.57
CA GLN A 75 8.43 2.37 -12.04
C GLN A 75 7.72 3.07 -10.88
N TYR A 76 7.50 2.34 -9.80
CA TYR A 76 6.90 2.88 -8.60
C TYR A 76 7.86 3.86 -7.91
N ASP A 77 9.09 3.42 -7.64
CA ASP A 77 10.11 4.17 -6.92
C ASP A 77 10.47 5.48 -7.62
N HIS A 78 10.52 5.48 -8.95
CA HIS A 78 10.74 6.70 -9.74
C HIS A 78 9.64 7.77 -9.55
N LYS A 79 8.42 7.38 -9.19
CA LYS A 79 7.27 8.29 -9.03
C LYS A 79 7.06 8.76 -7.59
N ILE A 80 7.89 8.33 -6.63
CA ILE A 80 7.74 8.69 -5.23
C ILE A 80 8.30 10.10 -4.99
N TYR A 81 7.43 11.11 -4.95
CA TYR A 81 7.70 12.36 -4.24
C TYR A 81 7.11 12.24 -2.83
N ALA A 82 7.90 11.75 -1.87
CA ALA A 82 7.47 11.67 -0.48
C ALA A 82 8.04 12.85 0.31
N HIS A 83 7.18 13.82 0.61
CA HIS A 83 7.49 14.86 1.59
C HIS A 83 7.46 14.23 3.00
N GLN A 84 8.57 14.29 3.73
CA GLN A 84 8.61 13.76 5.10
C GLN A 84 8.01 14.78 6.05
N TYR A 85 6.97 14.37 6.78
CA TYR A 85 6.37 15.20 7.82
C TYR A 85 6.99 14.89 9.19
N LYS A 86 7.09 15.92 10.04
CA LYS A 86 7.55 15.84 11.42
C LYS A 86 6.39 16.03 12.39
N VAL A 87 6.61 15.65 13.65
CA VAL A 87 5.68 15.96 14.73
C VAL A 87 5.53 17.48 14.86
N GLY A 88 4.29 17.95 14.96
CA GLY A 88 3.95 19.38 14.99
C GLY A 88 3.59 19.97 13.63
N ASP A 89 3.87 19.28 12.51
CA ASP A 89 3.46 19.76 11.19
C ASP A 89 1.94 19.69 11.01
N VAL A 90 1.43 20.60 10.20
CA VAL A 90 0.00 20.74 9.91
C VAL A 90 -0.31 20.20 8.52
N VAL A 91 -1.32 19.34 8.44
CA VAL A 91 -1.68 18.63 7.22
C VAL A 91 -3.17 18.66 6.93
N TRP A 92 -3.49 18.68 5.64
CA TRP A 92 -4.81 18.35 5.12
C TRP A 92 -4.96 16.84 4.97
N VAL A 93 -6.16 16.33 5.25
CA VAL A 93 -6.48 14.90 5.21
C VAL A 93 -7.54 14.63 4.15
N TYR A 94 -7.32 13.63 3.31
CA TYR A 94 -8.32 13.17 2.35
C TYR A 94 -9.32 12.22 3.00
N ASN A 95 -10.59 12.60 3.01
CA ASN A 95 -11.73 11.80 3.43
C ASN A 95 -12.55 11.35 2.21
N PRO A 96 -12.55 10.05 1.83
CA PRO A 96 -13.34 9.54 0.72
C PRO A 96 -14.83 9.34 1.06
N SER A 97 -15.25 9.57 2.31
CA SER A 97 -16.62 9.34 2.74
C SER A 97 -17.60 10.23 1.98
N LYS A 98 -18.69 9.63 1.50
CA LYS A 98 -19.78 10.31 0.78
C LYS A 98 -20.86 10.67 1.78
N ALA A 99 -21.19 11.96 1.92
CA ALA A 99 -22.36 12.33 2.71
C ALA A 99 -23.64 11.98 1.92
N LYS A 100 -24.56 11.24 2.57
CA LYS A 100 -25.87 10.89 1.99
C LYS A 100 -26.67 12.17 1.71
N GLY A 101 -27.40 12.19 0.59
CA GLY A 101 -28.24 13.33 0.21
C GLY A 101 -27.52 14.54 -0.41
N LYS A 102 -26.19 14.48 -0.57
CA LYS A 102 -25.40 15.54 -1.22
C LYS A 102 -24.69 14.97 -2.45
N SER A 103 -24.58 15.77 -3.51
CA SER A 103 -23.88 15.37 -4.75
C SER A 103 -22.40 15.09 -4.47
N PRO A 104 -21.89 13.87 -4.74
CA PRO A 104 -20.48 13.52 -4.50
C PRO A 104 -19.48 14.38 -5.27
N LYS A 105 -19.91 15.02 -6.38
CA LYS A 105 -19.07 15.91 -7.19
C LYS A 105 -18.84 17.27 -6.53
N LEU A 106 -19.77 17.72 -5.67
CA LEU A 106 -19.73 19.04 -5.02
C LEU A 106 -19.19 18.98 -3.58
N GLN A 107 -18.83 17.79 -3.08
CA GLN A 107 -18.28 17.63 -1.74
C GLN A 107 -16.78 17.91 -1.71
N CYS A 108 -16.34 18.74 -0.76
CA CYS A 108 -14.92 18.86 -0.45
C CYS A 108 -14.45 17.56 0.22
N LYS A 109 -13.52 16.87 -0.44
CA LYS A 109 -12.95 15.61 0.06
C LYS A 109 -11.76 15.83 1.00
N TRP A 110 -11.26 17.05 1.09
CA TRP A 110 -10.15 17.41 1.96
C TRP A 110 -10.69 18.04 3.24
N THR A 111 -10.26 17.51 4.37
CA THR A 111 -10.63 17.96 5.71
C THR A 111 -9.37 18.39 6.44
N GLY A 112 -9.44 19.48 7.21
CA GLY A 112 -8.29 20.00 7.95
C GLY A 112 -8.59 21.37 8.54
N PRO A 113 -7.60 22.01 9.19
CA PRO A 113 -6.24 21.52 9.45
C PRO A 113 -6.17 20.40 10.53
N TYR A 114 -5.24 19.46 10.38
CA TYR A 114 -4.87 18.46 11.38
C TYR A 114 -3.40 18.62 11.75
N LEU A 115 -3.05 18.29 12.99
CA LEU A 115 -1.68 18.31 13.49
C LEU A 115 -1.15 16.88 13.63
N ILE A 116 0.11 16.66 13.29
CA ILE A 116 0.80 15.37 13.48
C ILE A 116 1.33 15.25 14.91
N ILE A 117 0.84 14.25 15.64
CA ILE A 117 1.26 13.98 17.03
C ILE A 117 2.44 13.02 17.06
N ALA A 118 2.38 11.97 16.24
CA ALA A 118 3.39 10.91 16.26
C ALA A 118 3.62 10.37 14.85
N VAL A 119 4.87 9.98 14.60
CA VAL A 119 5.30 9.33 13.37
C VAL A 119 5.68 7.89 13.73
N PHE A 120 4.99 6.91 13.14
CA PHE A 120 5.31 5.49 13.37
C PHE A 120 6.27 4.97 12.31
N THR A 121 6.06 5.37 11.07
CA THR A 121 6.88 4.97 9.90
C THR A 121 6.78 6.10 8.88
N ASP A 122 7.68 6.13 7.89
CA ASP A 122 7.63 7.04 6.73
C ASP A 122 6.26 7.14 6.03
N LEU A 123 5.39 6.14 6.22
CA LEU A 123 4.08 6.05 5.60
C LEU A 123 2.92 6.26 6.57
N ILE A 124 3.10 6.07 7.86
CA ILE A 124 2.00 5.97 8.83
C ILE A 124 2.19 7.02 9.92
N TYR A 125 1.21 7.91 10.02
CA TYR A 125 1.23 9.05 10.91
C TYR A 125 0.00 9.05 11.81
N LYS A 126 0.17 9.48 13.05
CA LYS A 126 -0.91 9.74 13.99
C LYS A 126 -1.22 11.23 13.97
N ILE A 127 -2.48 11.58 13.71
CA ILE A 127 -2.90 12.97 13.59
C ILE A 127 -4.11 13.28 14.46
N GLN A 128 -4.30 14.56 14.79
CA GLN A 128 -5.43 15.03 15.57
C GLN A 128 -5.83 16.44 15.15
N LYS A 129 -7.14 16.71 15.19
CA LYS A 129 -7.70 18.00 14.76
C LYS A 129 -7.65 19.08 15.84
N SER A 130 -7.86 18.70 17.09
CA SER A 130 -7.97 19.56 18.28
C SER A 130 -7.73 18.70 19.52
N GLU A 131 -7.37 19.31 20.65
CA GLU A 131 -7.07 18.66 21.94
C GLU A 131 -8.09 17.59 22.36
N PHE A 132 -9.38 17.86 22.16
CA PHE A 132 -10.48 16.96 22.53
C PHE A 132 -10.94 16.04 21.38
N SER A 133 -10.32 16.16 20.22
CA SER A 133 -10.68 15.36 19.06
C SER A 133 -10.05 13.97 19.14
N ARG A 134 -10.68 12.97 18.50
CA ARG A 134 -10.09 11.63 18.41
C ARG A 134 -8.83 11.66 17.54
N GLU A 135 -7.81 10.95 18.00
CA GLU A 135 -6.60 10.71 17.23
C GLU A 135 -6.88 9.68 16.14
N ILE A 136 -6.32 9.88 14.94
CA ILE A 136 -6.53 9.03 13.78
C ILE A 136 -5.19 8.64 13.19
N ILE A 137 -5.02 7.36 12.84
CA ILE A 137 -3.85 6.85 12.14
C ILE A 137 -4.12 6.91 10.63
N ILE A 138 -3.25 7.59 9.88
CA ILE A 138 -3.44 7.88 8.46
C ILE A 138 -2.18 7.58 7.65
N HIS A 139 -2.38 7.11 6.42
CA HIS A 139 -1.31 6.87 5.44
C HIS A 139 -0.87 8.17 4.76
N HIS A 140 0.44 8.32 4.49
CA HIS A 140 1.09 9.46 3.84
C HIS A 140 0.33 9.99 2.61
N ASP A 141 -0.08 9.11 1.68
CA ASP A 141 -0.81 9.49 0.46
C ASP A 141 -2.15 10.21 0.71
N ARG A 142 -2.73 10.05 1.90
CA ARG A 142 -3.97 10.72 2.28
C ARG A 142 -3.71 12.08 2.93
N MET A 143 -2.46 12.52 2.99
CA MET A 143 -2.05 13.78 3.61
C MET A 143 -1.39 14.71 2.60
N LYS A 144 -1.61 16.02 2.79
CA LYS A 144 -0.92 17.09 2.05
C LYS A 144 -0.50 18.18 3.02
N PRO A 145 0.64 18.87 2.76
CA PRO A 145 1.08 19.96 3.63
C PRO A 145 0.03 21.07 3.64
N PHE A 146 -0.23 21.62 4.82
CA PHE A 146 -1.06 22.81 5.00
C PHE A 146 -0.16 24.05 4.89
N ILE A 147 -0.51 24.97 3.98
CA ILE A 147 0.17 26.26 3.83
C ILE A 147 -0.74 27.30 4.48
N GLY A 148 -0.40 27.75 5.69
CA GLY A 148 -1.17 28.75 6.42
C GLY A 148 -0.85 28.78 7.92
N SER A 149 -1.36 29.79 8.61
CA SER A 149 -1.25 29.90 10.07
C SER A 149 -2.28 28.99 10.75
N PHE A 150 -1.80 28.04 11.56
CA PHE A 150 -2.64 27.19 12.41
C PHE A 150 -2.28 27.42 13.86
N ASP A 151 -3.32 27.60 14.68
CA ASP A 151 -3.16 27.81 16.10
C ASP A 151 -2.81 26.48 16.79
N ASN A 152 -1.52 26.27 17.03
CA ASN A 152 -1.03 25.03 17.59
C ASN A 152 -1.38 24.95 19.09
N TRP A 153 -2.44 24.21 19.39
CA TRP A 153 -2.91 23.99 20.75
C TRP A 153 -1.92 23.17 21.61
N LEU A 154 -1.03 22.37 21.02
CA LEU A 154 0.02 21.65 21.78
C LEU A 154 1.04 22.58 22.44
N LEU A 155 1.25 23.78 21.89
CA LEU A 155 2.17 24.76 22.47
C LEU A 155 1.53 25.58 23.60
N LYS A 156 0.20 25.60 23.68
CA LYS A 156 -0.53 26.39 24.68
C LYS A 156 -0.60 25.71 26.05
N SER A 157 -0.55 24.39 26.09
CA SER A 157 -0.61 23.60 27.34
C SER A 157 0.68 23.67 28.15
N ASN A 158 1.84 23.87 27.52
CA ASN A 158 3.14 23.91 28.20
C ASN A 158 3.42 25.23 28.97
N ASN A 159 2.64 26.28 28.74
CA ASN A 159 2.84 27.58 29.41
C ASN A 159 2.09 27.72 30.76
N LYS A 160 1.50 26.64 31.28
CA LYS A 160 0.85 26.61 32.61
C LYS A 160 1.62 25.84 33.69
N SER A 161 2.76 25.24 33.35
CA SER A 161 3.58 24.48 34.29
C SER A 161 5.00 25.04 34.36
N SER A 162 5.13 26.23 34.95
CA SER A 162 6.39 26.68 35.54
C SER A 162 6.19 26.78 37.05
N VAL A 163 6.61 25.77 37.82
CA VAL A 163 7.37 25.88 39.09
C VAL A 163 7.99 24.50 39.40
N SER A 164 9.28 24.58 39.77
CA SER A 164 10.33 23.60 40.11
C SER A 164 10.06 22.51 41.15
N ILE A 165 10.78 21.37 41.09
CA ILE A 165 11.58 20.83 42.22
C ILE A 165 12.91 20.21 41.70
N PHE A 166 13.91 20.35 42.57
CA PHE A 166 15.34 20.07 42.55
C PHE A 166 15.83 18.64 42.23
N GLU A 167 17.04 18.65 41.67
CA GLU A 167 18.22 17.79 41.83
C GLU A 167 18.26 16.83 43.05
N THR A 168 18.44 15.53 42.79
CA THR A 168 19.40 14.68 43.51
C THR A 168 19.86 13.53 42.60
N ALA A 169 21.18 13.39 42.48
CA ALA A 169 21.83 12.19 42.00
C ALA A 169 21.69 11.08 43.05
N ASP A 170 21.39 9.85 42.64
CA ASP A 170 22.33 8.74 42.84
C ASP A 170 22.02 7.53 41.94
N GLU A 171 23.09 6.77 41.78
CA GLU A 171 23.47 5.69 40.89
C GLU A 171 22.73 4.35 41.13
N SER A 172 22.38 3.63 40.06
CA SER A 172 22.83 2.23 39.84
C SER A 172 22.10 1.49 38.70
N LEU A 173 22.93 0.90 37.83
CA LEU A 173 22.79 -0.31 36.99
C LEU A 173 21.40 -0.69 36.43
N TYR A 174 21.31 -0.82 35.09
CA TYR A 174 21.33 -2.13 34.39
C TYR A 174 21.51 -1.90 32.88
N THR A 175 22.69 -2.31 32.41
CA THR A 175 23.04 -3.02 31.18
C THR A 175 22.26 -2.75 29.88
N GLU A 176 22.95 -2.16 28.90
CA GLU A 176 22.66 -2.30 27.48
C GLU A 176 22.84 -3.76 27.03
N GLU A 177 21.86 -4.31 26.30
CA GLU A 177 22.12 -5.31 25.27
C GLU A 177 21.21 -5.05 24.03
N PRO A 178 21.73 -5.30 22.82
CA PRO A 178 21.18 -4.77 21.57
C PRO A 178 20.00 -5.60 21.06
N GLU A 179 18.87 -4.94 20.79
CA GLU A 179 17.78 -5.56 20.05
C GLU A 179 18.20 -5.75 18.59
N LYS A 180 18.32 -7.03 18.24
CA LYS A 180 18.66 -7.60 16.95
C LYS A 180 17.96 -6.88 15.80
N GLU A 181 18.75 -6.58 14.77
CA GLU A 181 18.27 -6.21 13.44
C GLU A 181 17.18 -7.18 12.99
N ASN A 182 15.93 -6.71 12.97
CA ASN A 182 14.85 -7.36 12.24
C ASN A 182 15.11 -7.15 10.74
N ALA A 183 16.04 -7.94 10.20
CA ALA A 183 16.10 -8.25 8.78
C ALA A 183 14.75 -8.87 8.37
N ASP A 184 14.31 -8.53 7.15
CA ASP A 184 13.07 -8.98 6.48
C ASP A 184 11.82 -8.09 6.60
N TYR A 185 11.95 -6.80 6.93
CA TYR A 185 10.91 -5.83 6.51
C TYR A 185 11.05 -5.52 5.02
N VAL A 186 10.41 -6.34 4.18
CA VAL A 186 10.27 -6.07 2.74
C VAL A 186 9.45 -4.79 2.57
N LYS A 187 10.13 -3.66 2.27
CA LYS A 187 9.49 -2.37 1.95
C LYS A 187 8.45 -2.58 0.83
N MET A 188 7.17 -2.56 1.18
CA MET A 188 6.08 -2.68 0.22
C MET A 188 6.10 -1.51 -0.79
N PRO A 189 5.85 -1.76 -2.09
CA PRO A 189 5.78 -0.70 -3.09
C PRO A 189 4.56 0.21 -2.85
N ARG A 190 4.77 1.54 -2.87
CA ARG A 190 3.91 2.53 -2.20
C ARG A 190 2.74 3.16 -3.00
N ARG A 191 2.07 2.58 -4.01
CA ARG A 191 0.92 3.17 -4.78
C ARG A 191 0.81 4.72 -4.98
N SER A 192 0.89 5.18 -6.24
CA SER A 192 0.97 6.61 -6.60
C SER A 192 -0.30 7.41 -6.28
N ASN A 193 -0.12 8.63 -5.77
CA ASN A 193 -1.11 9.66 -5.46
C ASN A 193 -2.26 9.79 -6.50
N ARG A 194 -3.49 9.39 -6.13
CA ARG A 194 -4.71 9.52 -6.97
C ARG A 194 -5.71 10.57 -6.46
N HIS A 195 -5.32 11.44 -5.53
CA HIS A 195 -6.25 12.37 -4.89
C HIS A 195 -6.13 13.78 -5.47
N SER A 196 -7.28 14.37 -5.80
CA SER A 196 -7.43 15.73 -6.35
C SER A 196 -6.70 16.76 -5.49
N LYS A 197 -6.31 17.91 -6.05
CA LYS A 197 -5.73 19.01 -5.26
C LYS A 197 -6.71 19.45 -4.16
N PRO A 198 -6.22 19.83 -2.96
CA PRO A 198 -7.05 20.50 -1.97
C PRO A 198 -7.58 21.82 -2.58
N PRO A 199 -8.76 22.30 -2.15
CA PRO A 199 -9.33 23.53 -2.70
C PRO A 199 -8.46 24.75 -2.40
N ASP A 200 -8.21 25.60 -3.41
CA ASP A 200 -7.36 26.82 -3.33
C ASP A 200 -7.91 27.93 -2.41
N ARG A 201 -9.02 27.71 -1.70
CA ARG A 201 -9.79 28.79 -1.06
C ARG A 201 -9.17 29.40 0.21
N PHE A 202 -7.90 29.11 0.51
CA PHE A 202 -7.17 29.62 1.67
C PHE A 202 -5.69 29.91 1.42
N SER A 203 -5.23 29.93 0.16
CA SER A 203 -3.95 30.55 -0.17
C SER A 203 -4.18 32.07 -0.22
N SER A 204 -4.12 32.71 0.93
CA SER A 204 -3.87 34.15 1.00
C SER A 204 -2.40 34.42 0.71
#